data_AF-A0A1D1XXR1-F1
#
_entry.id   AF-A0A1D1XXR1-F1
#
_cell.length_a   1.000
_cell.length_b   1.000
_cell.length_c   1.000
_cell.angle_alpha   90.00
_cell.angle_beta   90.00
_cell.angle_gamma   90.00
#
_symmetry.space_group_name_H-M   'P 1'
#
loop_
_entity.id
_entity.type
_entity.pdbx_description
1 polymer ?
#
loop_
_entity_poly.entity_id
_entity_poly.type
_entity_poly.pdbx_seq_one_letter_code
_entity_poly.pdbx_strand_id
1 'polypeptide(L)'
;MNYINEGGDDVLYEAHKEWGRRFMKLYPQYTRWDNPKDIERPLIIGYVSPDYFTHSVSYFIEAPLVYHDYANYKVVVYSAVVKADAKTLKFRDKVLKKGGIWRDIYGIDERKVAEMVREDRIDILVELTGHTANNKLGMMASRPAPIQATWIGYPNTTGLPTIDYRFTDSLADPPDSRQKHVEELVRLPECFLCYTPSPEAGPVSPTPAVANGFVTFGSFNNLAKITPKVLRVWARILCAVPNSRLVVKCKPFCCDSVRQRFLSTLEQLGLEALRVDLLPLILLNHDHMQSYSLMDISLDTFPYAGTTTTCESLYMGVPCVTMAGPVHAHNVGVSLLSKIGLEHLVAKTEEEYVQIAIRLASDITSLSDLRMDLRELMLKSPVCEGAKFTLGLETTYRNLWSRYCRGDVPSLKSLELSQQQAVSEKVPVKLSENTNSAVPGENHGITSNANGFSSTPAVDFLTLKENGKLNHEN
;
A
#
# COMPACT_ATOMS: atom_id res chain seq x y z
N MET A 1 11.23 5.23 -1.54
CA MET A 1 11.67 4.03 -2.28
C MET A 1 10.52 3.35 -3.03
N ASN A 2 9.37 3.03 -2.41
CA ASN A 2 8.25 2.38 -3.12
C ASN A 2 7.80 3.08 -4.43
N TYR A 3 7.85 4.41 -4.49
CA TYR A 3 7.40 5.19 -5.64
C TYR A 3 8.26 5.06 -6.91
N ILE A 4 9.50 4.58 -6.77
CA ILE A 4 10.46 4.46 -7.88
C ILE A 4 10.96 3.02 -8.05
N ASN A 5 10.50 2.09 -7.22
CA ASN A 5 10.90 0.69 -7.31
C ASN A 5 10.15 0.01 -8.45
N GLU A 6 10.87 -0.35 -9.49
CA GLU A 6 10.33 -1.08 -10.65
C GLU A 6 10.56 -2.59 -10.52
N GLY A 7 10.99 -3.11 -9.37
CA GLY A 7 11.17 -4.55 -9.14
C GLY A 7 12.39 -5.18 -9.83
N GLY A 8 13.36 -4.36 -10.25
CA GLY A 8 14.60 -4.83 -10.88
C GLY A 8 15.66 -5.33 -9.91
N ASP A 9 15.52 -5.07 -8.61
CA ASP A 9 16.45 -5.45 -7.55
C ASP A 9 15.72 -5.72 -6.21
N ASP A 10 16.48 -6.20 -5.22
CA ASP A 10 16.00 -6.52 -3.87
C ASP A 10 16.34 -5.44 -2.83
N VAL A 11 16.86 -4.26 -3.22
CA VAL A 11 17.35 -3.23 -2.28
C VAL A 11 16.26 -2.82 -1.30
N LEU A 12 15.04 -2.64 -1.80
CA LEU A 12 13.91 -2.27 -0.98
C LEU A 12 13.51 -3.40 -0.02
N TYR A 13 13.54 -4.65 -0.47
CA TYR A 13 13.25 -5.80 0.39
C TYR A 13 14.28 -5.93 1.52
N GLU A 14 15.58 -5.84 1.21
CA GLU A 14 16.65 -5.93 2.21
C GLU A 14 16.58 -4.78 3.23
N ALA A 15 16.22 -3.57 2.79
CA ALA A 15 16.01 -2.44 3.69
C ALA A 15 14.88 -2.69 4.70
N HIS A 16 13.74 -3.27 4.25
CA HIS A 16 12.64 -3.64 5.15
C HIS A 16 13.05 -4.76 6.11
N LYS A 17 13.67 -5.82 5.59
CA LYS A 17 14.10 -6.98 6.38
C LYS A 17 15.09 -6.57 7.48
N GLU A 18 16.10 -5.76 7.14
CA GLU A 18 17.07 -5.28 8.14
C GLU A 18 16.42 -4.33 9.15
N TRP A 19 15.52 -3.46 8.70
CA TRP A 19 14.73 -2.63 9.61
C TRP A 19 13.95 -3.50 10.61
N GLY A 20 13.19 -4.50 10.14
CA GLY A 20 12.36 -5.32 11.00
C GLY A 20 13.16 -6.17 11.98
N ARG A 21 14.30 -6.73 11.54
CA ARG A 21 15.25 -7.45 12.41
C ARG A 21 15.82 -6.57 13.53
N ARG A 22 16.08 -5.29 13.26
CA ARG A 22 16.55 -4.33 14.28
C ARG A 22 15.41 -3.87 15.18
N PHE A 23 14.28 -3.53 14.57
CA PHE A 23 13.12 -2.98 15.26
C PHE A 23 12.50 -3.98 16.23
N MET A 24 12.39 -5.25 15.85
CA MET A 24 11.82 -6.29 16.73
C MET A 24 12.58 -6.47 18.04
N LYS A 25 13.88 -6.12 18.11
CA LYS A 25 14.69 -6.22 19.34
C LYS A 25 14.28 -5.22 20.42
N LEU A 26 13.51 -4.20 20.06
CA LEU A 26 13.01 -3.18 20.98
C LEU A 26 11.80 -3.67 21.79
N TYR A 27 11.22 -4.81 21.38
CA TYR A 27 9.99 -5.37 21.93
C TYR A 27 10.22 -6.81 22.43
N PRO A 28 9.71 -7.17 23.63
CA PRO A 28 9.71 -8.55 24.08
C PRO A 28 8.67 -9.36 23.31
N GLN A 29 9.06 -10.56 22.87
CA GLN A 29 8.21 -11.39 22.01
C GLN A 29 7.50 -12.47 22.83
N TYR A 30 6.20 -12.62 22.63
CA TYR A 30 5.47 -13.77 23.15
C TYR A 30 5.73 -15.00 22.29
N THR A 31 5.92 -16.14 22.95
CA THR A 31 6.20 -17.45 22.31
C THR A 31 5.16 -18.52 22.65
N ARG A 32 4.19 -18.19 23.50
CA ARG A 32 3.12 -19.08 23.96
C ARG A 32 1.78 -18.36 23.98
N TRP A 33 0.74 -19.08 23.59
CA TRP A 33 -0.64 -18.61 23.51
C TRP A 33 -1.56 -19.69 24.09
N ASP A 34 -2.49 -19.28 24.93
CA ASP A 34 -3.43 -20.17 25.61
C ASP A 34 -4.69 -20.43 24.76
N ASN A 35 -4.70 -19.98 23.50
CA ASN A 35 -5.76 -20.19 22.55
C ASN A 35 -5.94 -21.71 22.28
N PRO A 36 -7.11 -22.30 22.58
CA PRO A 36 -7.34 -23.73 22.37
C PRO A 36 -7.20 -24.10 20.89
N LYS A 37 -6.39 -25.13 20.60
CA LYS A 37 -6.16 -25.65 19.24
C LYS A 37 -7.27 -26.60 18.80
N ASP A 38 -8.47 -26.05 18.64
CA ASP A 38 -9.60 -26.71 18.00
C ASP A 38 -9.81 -26.09 16.62
N ILE A 39 -9.85 -26.90 15.57
CA ILE A 39 -9.96 -26.43 14.18
C ILE A 39 -11.34 -25.83 13.90
N GLU A 40 -12.40 -26.36 14.53
CA GLU A 40 -13.79 -26.03 14.18
C GLU A 40 -14.43 -24.96 15.09
N ARG A 41 -13.76 -24.59 16.19
CA ARG A 41 -14.32 -23.59 17.10
C ARG A 41 -14.48 -22.20 16.44
N PRO A 42 -15.38 -21.35 16.96
CA PRO A 42 -15.40 -19.94 16.59
C PRO A 42 -14.03 -19.28 16.80
N LEU A 43 -13.65 -18.42 15.84
CA LEU A 43 -12.40 -17.66 15.85
C LEU A 43 -12.65 -16.22 16.33
N ILE A 44 -11.65 -15.66 17.01
CA ILE A 44 -11.62 -14.24 17.37
C ILE A 44 -10.63 -13.52 16.47
N ILE A 45 -11.14 -12.64 15.61
CA ILE A 45 -10.37 -11.89 14.62
C ILE A 45 -10.14 -10.47 15.14
N GLY A 46 -8.88 -10.07 15.25
CA GLY A 46 -8.47 -8.72 15.62
C GLY A 46 -8.11 -7.90 14.39
N TYR A 47 -8.65 -6.70 14.25
CA TYR A 47 -8.20 -5.74 13.23
C TYR A 47 -7.61 -4.48 13.89
N VAL A 48 -6.38 -4.11 13.53
CA VAL A 48 -5.69 -2.92 14.08
C VAL A 48 -5.36 -1.91 12.99
N SER A 49 -5.73 -0.64 13.24
CA SER A 49 -5.45 0.46 12.33
C SER A 49 -5.65 1.83 12.99
N PRO A 50 -4.88 2.88 12.63
CA PRO A 50 -5.24 4.26 12.91
C PRO A 50 -6.26 4.83 11.90
N ASP A 51 -6.64 4.05 10.88
CA ASP A 51 -7.33 4.55 9.69
C ASP A 51 -8.83 4.23 9.64
N TYR A 52 -9.45 3.99 10.80
CA TYR A 52 -10.91 3.83 10.93
C TYR A 52 -11.66 5.17 10.90
N PHE A 53 -11.27 6.08 10.02
CA PHE A 53 -11.94 7.35 9.73
C PHE A 53 -12.08 7.50 8.21
N THR A 54 -12.48 8.65 7.68
CA THR A 54 -12.53 8.93 6.24
C THR A 54 -11.12 8.92 5.64
N HIS A 55 -10.64 7.71 5.38
CA HIS A 55 -9.31 7.38 4.89
C HIS A 55 -9.39 6.23 3.87
N SER A 56 -8.36 6.06 3.04
CA SER A 56 -8.32 5.02 2.00
C SER A 56 -8.61 3.60 2.54
N VAL A 57 -7.95 3.19 3.64
CA VAL A 57 -8.12 1.85 4.25
C VAL A 57 -9.57 1.59 4.65
N SER A 58 -10.28 2.62 5.14
CA SER A 58 -11.65 2.49 5.64
C SER A 58 -12.63 1.98 4.58
N TYR A 59 -12.42 2.28 3.30
CA TYR A 59 -13.31 1.82 2.23
C TYR A 59 -13.18 0.32 1.95
N PHE A 60 -12.08 -0.30 2.37
CA PHE A 60 -11.80 -1.72 2.11
C PHE A 60 -12.05 -2.61 3.33
N ILE A 61 -11.81 -2.09 4.53
CA ILE A 61 -12.09 -2.82 5.78
C ILE A 61 -13.58 -2.84 6.16
N GLU A 62 -14.41 -1.96 5.57
CA GLU A 62 -15.85 -1.93 5.91
C GLU A 62 -16.55 -3.27 5.64
N ALA A 63 -16.20 -3.97 4.56
CA ALA A 63 -16.81 -5.25 4.20
C ALA A 63 -16.69 -6.32 5.32
N PRO A 64 -15.50 -6.71 5.82
CA PRO A 64 -15.40 -7.67 6.91
C PRO A 64 -16.06 -7.19 8.21
N LEU A 65 -16.00 -5.89 8.54
CA LEU A 65 -16.70 -5.36 9.72
C LEU A 65 -18.23 -5.46 9.61
N VAL A 66 -18.77 -5.55 8.39
CA VAL A 66 -20.21 -5.65 8.12
C VAL A 66 -20.66 -7.08 7.91
N TYR A 67 -19.91 -7.88 7.17
CA TYR A 67 -20.39 -9.14 6.60
C TYR A 67 -19.88 -10.39 7.32
N HIS A 68 -18.93 -10.27 8.25
CA HIS A 68 -18.51 -11.44 9.02
C HIS A 68 -19.71 -12.12 9.69
N ASP A 69 -19.68 -13.44 9.74
CA ASP A 69 -20.54 -14.23 10.60
C ASP A 69 -19.98 -14.18 12.02
N TYR A 70 -20.50 -13.25 12.84
CA TYR A 70 -20.00 -13.00 14.19
C TYR A 70 -20.23 -14.19 15.14
N ALA A 71 -21.06 -15.17 14.77
CA ALA A 71 -21.20 -16.40 15.55
C ALA A 71 -19.94 -17.27 15.44
N ASN A 72 -19.31 -17.30 14.27
CA ASN A 72 -18.13 -18.14 13.97
C ASN A 72 -16.82 -17.33 13.88
N TYR A 73 -16.90 -16.02 13.67
CA TYR A 73 -15.78 -15.10 13.50
C TYR A 73 -16.05 -13.82 14.30
N LYS A 74 -15.84 -13.88 15.61
CA LYS A 74 -16.04 -12.73 16.50
C LYS A 74 -14.99 -11.66 16.20
N VAL A 75 -15.44 -10.44 15.93
CA VAL A 75 -14.55 -9.33 15.57
C VAL A 75 -14.19 -8.46 16.77
N VAL A 76 -12.91 -8.13 16.90
CA VAL A 76 -12.38 -7.12 17.81
C VAL A 76 -11.61 -6.07 17.01
N VAL A 77 -11.97 -4.80 17.17
CA VAL A 77 -11.30 -3.68 16.51
C VAL A 77 -10.42 -2.93 17.50
N TYR A 78 -9.15 -2.74 17.14
CA TYR A 78 -8.18 -1.92 17.86
C TYR A 78 -7.97 -0.61 17.07
N SER A 79 -8.73 0.41 17.44
CA SER A 79 -8.75 1.71 16.78
C SER A 79 -7.68 2.64 17.35
N ALA A 80 -6.68 2.98 16.54
CA ALA A 80 -5.67 4.00 16.86
C ALA A 80 -6.01 5.38 16.28
N VAL A 81 -7.29 5.61 15.96
CA VAL A 81 -7.78 6.87 15.38
C VAL A 81 -7.55 8.03 16.35
N VAL A 82 -6.87 9.08 15.88
CA VAL A 82 -6.60 10.30 16.66
C VAL A 82 -7.87 11.13 16.85
N LYS A 83 -8.63 11.31 15.77
CA LYS A 83 -9.86 12.10 15.74
C LYS A 83 -10.92 11.32 15.00
N ALA A 84 -11.91 10.83 15.74
CA ALA A 84 -13.05 10.10 15.19
C ALA A 84 -13.90 11.03 14.32
N ASP A 85 -14.40 10.49 13.22
CA ASP A 85 -15.40 11.14 12.37
C ASP A 85 -16.68 10.29 12.24
N ALA A 86 -17.63 10.72 11.40
CA ALA A 86 -18.87 10.01 11.18
C ALA A 86 -18.65 8.55 10.75
N LYS A 87 -17.58 8.27 9.99
CA LYS A 87 -17.24 6.92 9.53
C LYS A 87 -16.70 6.06 10.68
N THR A 88 -15.87 6.64 11.55
CA THR A 88 -15.43 5.96 12.79
C THR A 88 -16.61 5.54 13.64
N LEU A 89 -17.56 6.46 13.87
CA LEU A 89 -18.75 6.19 14.67
C LEU A 89 -19.63 5.11 14.02
N LYS A 90 -19.83 5.18 12.70
CA LYS A 90 -20.54 4.15 11.93
C LYS A 90 -19.91 2.76 12.08
N PHE A 91 -18.59 2.66 12.02
CA PHE A 91 -17.88 1.38 12.21
C PHE A 91 -18.04 0.85 13.63
N ARG A 92 -17.81 1.70 14.62
CA ARG A 92 -17.99 1.34 16.03
C ARG A 92 -19.41 0.82 16.28
N ASP A 93 -20.43 1.54 15.84
CA ASP A 93 -21.83 1.14 16.01
C ASP A 93 -22.13 -0.21 15.34
N LYS A 94 -21.63 -0.42 14.12
CA LYS A 94 -21.81 -1.69 13.39
C LYS A 94 -21.18 -2.86 14.14
N VAL A 95 -19.93 -2.73 14.55
CA VAL A 95 -19.19 -3.78 15.26
C VAL A 95 -19.89 -4.13 16.57
N LEU A 96 -20.28 -3.13 17.37
CA LEU A 96 -20.95 -3.35 18.65
C LEU A 96 -22.33 -3.99 18.48
N LYS A 97 -23.14 -3.55 17.49
CA LYS A 97 -24.47 -4.12 17.21
C LYS A 97 -24.41 -5.60 16.79
N LYS A 98 -23.33 -6.03 16.14
CA LYS A 98 -23.12 -7.44 15.76
C LYS A 98 -22.51 -8.29 16.89
N GLY A 99 -22.23 -7.71 18.07
CA GLY A 99 -21.65 -8.42 19.22
C GLY A 99 -20.12 -8.48 19.22
N GLY A 100 -19.46 -7.67 18.40
CA GLY A 100 -18.00 -7.49 18.44
C GLY A 100 -17.56 -6.51 19.52
N ILE A 101 -16.25 -6.28 19.58
CA ILE A 101 -15.62 -5.38 20.56
C ILE A 101 -14.92 -4.25 19.83
N TRP A 102 -15.03 -3.03 20.36
CA TRP A 102 -14.29 -1.87 19.87
C TRP A 102 -13.41 -1.31 20.98
N ARG A 103 -12.09 -1.28 20.76
CA ARG A 103 -11.09 -0.73 21.67
C ARG A 103 -10.44 0.50 21.06
N ASP A 104 -10.56 1.63 21.73
CA ASP A 104 -9.81 2.83 21.39
C ASP A 104 -8.42 2.75 22.05
N ILE A 105 -7.37 2.71 21.22
CA ILE A 105 -5.99 2.47 21.63
C ILE A 105 -5.05 3.64 21.30
N TYR A 106 -5.58 4.77 20.81
CA TYR A 106 -4.78 5.96 20.57
C TYR A 106 -4.12 6.44 21.88
N GLY A 107 -2.81 6.73 21.83
CA GLY A 107 -2.03 7.16 22.98
C GLY A 107 -1.67 6.06 23.99
N ILE A 108 -2.12 4.81 23.79
CA ILE A 108 -1.74 3.68 24.65
C ILE A 108 -0.40 3.11 24.19
N ASP A 109 0.48 2.80 25.16
CA ASP A 109 1.75 2.14 24.91
C ASP A 109 1.56 0.80 24.19
N GLU A 110 2.37 0.54 23.16
CA GLU A 110 2.19 -0.64 22.30
C GLU A 110 2.34 -1.97 23.04
N ARG A 111 3.10 -2.03 24.14
CA ARG A 111 3.20 -3.26 24.97
C ARG A 111 1.90 -3.51 25.71
N LYS A 112 1.26 -2.46 26.23
CA LYS A 112 -0.07 -2.57 26.85
C LYS A 112 -1.15 -2.95 25.83
N VAL A 113 -1.07 -2.44 24.60
CA VAL A 113 -1.95 -2.88 23.52
C VAL A 113 -1.73 -4.37 23.22
N ALA A 114 -0.48 -4.84 23.22
CA ALA A 114 -0.17 -6.26 23.04
C ALA A 114 -0.77 -7.13 24.18
N GLU A 115 -0.76 -6.65 25.42
CA GLU A 115 -1.42 -7.31 26.55
C GLU A 115 -2.94 -7.40 26.34
N MET A 116 -3.60 -6.30 25.92
CA MET A 116 -5.03 -6.31 25.59
C MET A 116 -5.38 -7.34 24.53
N VAL A 117 -4.56 -7.46 23.49
CA VAL A 117 -4.74 -8.48 22.43
C VAL A 117 -4.72 -9.90 23.00
N ARG A 118 -3.84 -10.17 23.97
CA ARG A 118 -3.75 -11.47 24.63
C ARG A 118 -4.94 -11.74 25.54
N GLU A 119 -5.37 -10.73 26.29
CA GLU A 119 -6.55 -10.81 27.16
C GLU A 119 -7.82 -11.10 26.36
N ASP A 120 -7.95 -10.50 25.18
CA ASP A 120 -9.04 -10.77 24.23
C ASP A 120 -8.93 -12.13 23.54
N ARG A 121 -7.81 -12.85 23.73
CA ARG A 121 -7.52 -14.14 23.10
C ARG A 121 -7.71 -14.11 21.58
N ILE A 122 -7.18 -13.06 20.94
CA ILE A 122 -7.20 -12.95 19.49
C ILE A 122 -6.49 -14.16 18.88
N ASP A 123 -7.16 -14.82 17.92
CA ASP A 123 -6.63 -15.96 17.18
C ASP A 123 -5.81 -15.51 15.97
N ILE A 124 -6.37 -14.55 15.23
CA ILE A 124 -5.74 -13.96 14.05
C ILE A 124 -5.79 -12.45 14.20
N LEU A 125 -4.63 -11.83 14.30
CA LEU A 125 -4.49 -10.38 14.35
C LEU A 125 -4.04 -9.83 12.99
N VAL A 126 -4.84 -8.94 12.41
CA VAL A 126 -4.62 -8.36 11.09
C VAL A 126 -4.32 -6.87 11.22
N GLU A 127 -3.13 -6.49 10.81
CA GLU A 127 -2.63 -5.11 10.80
C GLU A 127 -2.86 -4.47 9.42
N LEU A 128 -3.38 -3.24 9.40
CA LEU A 128 -3.92 -2.64 8.17
C LEU A 128 -3.14 -1.44 7.62
N THR A 129 -1.93 -1.15 8.11
CA THR A 129 -1.27 0.15 7.96
C THR A 129 0.16 0.03 7.43
N GLY A 130 0.90 -1.01 7.83
CA GLY A 130 2.32 -1.21 7.51
C GLY A 130 3.18 0.01 7.85
N HIS A 131 4.09 0.39 6.95
CA HIS A 131 5.04 1.50 7.18
C HIS A 131 4.47 2.91 7.00
N THR A 132 3.14 3.05 6.99
CA THR A 132 2.50 4.37 6.91
C THR A 132 2.37 5.01 8.30
N ALA A 133 1.86 6.24 8.35
CA ALA A 133 1.86 7.06 9.58
C ALA A 133 1.02 6.42 10.69
N ASN A 134 1.46 6.60 11.94
CA ASN A 134 0.75 6.15 13.15
C ASN A 134 0.47 4.64 13.24
N ASN A 135 1.22 3.82 12.49
CA ASN A 135 1.11 2.36 12.53
C ASN A 135 1.31 1.77 13.94
N LYS A 136 1.03 0.47 14.07
CA LYS A 136 1.16 -0.29 15.31
C LYS A 136 2.12 -1.47 15.16
N LEU A 137 3.17 -1.29 14.36
CA LEU A 137 4.14 -2.35 14.07
C LEU A 137 4.95 -2.76 15.30
N GLY A 138 5.09 -1.93 16.33
CA GLY A 138 5.76 -2.34 17.58
C GLY A 138 4.91 -3.29 18.41
N MET A 139 3.59 -3.10 18.40
CA MET A 139 2.66 -4.09 18.97
C MET A 139 2.73 -5.42 18.19
N MET A 140 2.75 -5.38 16.86
CA MET A 140 2.93 -6.59 16.02
C MET A 140 4.30 -7.24 16.22
N ALA A 141 5.34 -6.45 16.50
CA ALA A 141 6.65 -6.97 16.86
C ALA A 141 6.52 -7.86 18.10
N SER A 142 5.81 -7.44 19.15
CA SER A 142 5.61 -8.22 20.39
C SER A 142 4.97 -9.60 20.20
N ARG A 143 4.35 -9.85 19.03
CA ARG A 143 3.67 -11.10 18.68
C ARG A 143 2.55 -11.54 19.64
N PRO A 144 1.59 -10.65 19.98
CA PRO A 144 0.57 -10.98 20.97
C PRO A 144 -0.43 -12.06 20.53
N ALA A 145 -0.69 -12.22 19.24
CA ALA A 145 -1.58 -13.27 18.70
C ALA A 145 -0.77 -14.44 18.09
N PRO A 146 -1.30 -15.67 18.09
CA PRO A 146 -0.60 -16.83 17.52
C PRO A 146 -0.39 -16.72 16.01
N ILE A 147 -1.35 -16.14 15.29
CA ILE A 147 -1.26 -15.81 13.88
C ILE A 147 -1.33 -14.30 13.71
N GLN A 148 -0.37 -13.73 12.98
CA GLN A 148 -0.35 -12.32 12.64
C GLN A 148 -0.30 -12.12 11.12
N ALA A 149 -1.11 -11.20 10.60
CA ALA A 149 -1.14 -10.86 9.20
C ALA A 149 -1.09 -9.35 8.96
N THR A 150 -0.68 -8.94 7.77
CA THR A 150 -0.80 -7.56 7.28
C THR A 150 -1.63 -7.51 6.00
N TRP A 151 -2.41 -6.44 5.83
CA TRP A 151 -3.32 -6.28 4.69
C TRP A 151 -3.61 -4.79 4.39
N ILE A 152 -4.06 -4.46 3.17
CA ILE A 152 -4.52 -3.13 2.70
C ILE A 152 -3.46 -2.03 2.65
N GLY A 153 -3.04 -1.49 3.80
CA GLY A 153 -2.48 -0.14 3.88
C GLY A 153 -1.07 0.04 3.33
N TYR A 154 -0.34 -1.05 3.11
CA TYR A 154 1.05 -1.00 2.65
C TYR A 154 1.32 -1.97 1.50
N PRO A 155 1.84 -1.49 0.36
CA PRO A 155 1.95 -2.29 -0.87
C PRO A 155 3.23 -3.15 -0.92
N ASN A 156 3.88 -3.40 0.22
CA ASN A 156 5.15 -4.10 0.29
C ASN A 156 5.30 -4.89 1.59
N THR A 157 6.40 -5.62 1.74
CA THR A 157 6.77 -6.32 2.99
C THR A 157 6.85 -5.34 4.17
N THR A 158 6.37 -5.75 5.34
CA THR A 158 6.60 -5.02 6.59
C THR A 158 8.04 -5.19 7.07
N GLY A 159 8.73 -6.23 6.62
CA GLY A 159 10.06 -6.60 7.07
C GLY A 159 10.10 -7.21 8.48
N LEU A 160 8.96 -7.26 9.19
CA LEU A 160 8.87 -7.82 10.55
C LEU A 160 8.77 -9.34 10.52
N PRO A 161 9.76 -10.07 11.08
CA PRO A 161 9.72 -11.53 11.11
C PRO A 161 8.60 -12.12 11.96
N THR A 162 7.91 -11.33 12.78
CA THR A 162 6.80 -11.80 13.62
C THR A 162 5.44 -11.77 12.91
N ILE A 163 5.33 -11.13 11.73
CA ILE A 163 4.12 -11.17 10.92
C ILE A 163 4.22 -12.40 9.99
N ASP A 164 3.25 -13.30 10.11
CA ASP A 164 3.25 -14.58 9.38
C ASP A 164 2.86 -14.39 7.91
N TYR A 165 1.82 -13.60 7.68
CA TYR A 165 1.13 -13.58 6.39
C TYR A 165 0.92 -12.15 5.86
N ARG A 166 0.95 -12.01 4.54
CA ARG A 166 0.48 -10.81 3.85
C ARG A 166 -0.63 -11.19 2.87
N PHE A 167 -1.78 -10.54 3.00
CA PHE A 167 -2.92 -10.81 2.13
C PHE A 167 -2.82 -10.01 0.83
N THR A 168 -3.03 -10.72 -0.27
CA THR A 168 -2.95 -10.22 -1.65
C THR A 168 -3.86 -11.06 -2.55
N ASP A 169 -3.73 -10.98 -3.87
CA ASP A 169 -4.39 -11.85 -4.83
C ASP A 169 -3.43 -12.25 -5.96
N SER A 170 -3.89 -13.10 -6.87
CA SER A 170 -3.08 -13.66 -7.96
C SER A 170 -2.79 -12.68 -9.10
N LEU A 171 -3.36 -11.47 -9.09
CA LEU A 171 -3.13 -10.45 -10.11
C LEU A 171 -2.17 -9.37 -9.59
N ALA A 172 -2.38 -8.90 -8.36
CA ALA A 172 -1.50 -7.96 -7.69
C ALA A 172 -0.14 -8.60 -7.38
N ASP A 173 -0.14 -9.83 -6.86
CA ASP A 173 1.06 -10.65 -6.67
C ASP A 173 0.89 -12.00 -7.36
N PRO A 174 1.21 -12.12 -8.66
CA PRO A 174 1.15 -13.39 -9.38
C PRO A 174 1.93 -14.52 -8.67
N PRO A 175 1.53 -15.80 -8.81
CA PRO A 175 2.25 -16.93 -8.21
C PRO A 175 3.74 -16.98 -8.55
N ASP A 176 4.12 -16.46 -9.71
CA ASP A 176 5.50 -16.34 -10.22
C ASP A 176 6.16 -14.98 -9.95
N SER A 177 5.54 -14.13 -9.11
CA SER A 177 6.11 -12.86 -8.69
C SER A 177 7.52 -13.05 -8.10
N ARG A 178 8.46 -12.22 -8.55
CA ARG A 178 9.83 -12.19 -8.05
C ARG A 178 10.00 -11.25 -6.85
N GLN A 179 8.98 -10.46 -6.52
CA GLN A 179 9.04 -9.56 -5.37
C GLN A 179 9.11 -10.38 -4.07
N LYS A 180 10.15 -10.12 -3.27
CA LYS A 180 10.38 -10.82 -2.03
C LYS A 180 9.61 -10.20 -0.86
N HIS A 181 9.17 -11.07 0.05
CA HIS A 181 8.47 -10.72 1.27
C HIS A 181 9.04 -11.50 2.45
N VAL A 182 8.98 -10.93 3.66
CA VAL A 182 9.33 -11.71 4.86
C VAL A 182 8.13 -12.56 5.30
N GLU A 183 6.93 -12.07 5.00
CA GLU A 183 5.67 -12.75 5.19
C GLU A 183 5.42 -13.78 4.08
N GLU A 184 4.69 -14.83 4.41
CA GLU A 184 4.13 -15.72 3.40
C GLU A 184 2.93 -15.03 2.71
N LEU A 185 2.94 -14.97 1.38
CA LEU A 185 1.83 -14.38 0.62
C LEU A 185 0.62 -15.31 0.61
N VAL A 186 -0.52 -14.79 1.07
CA VAL A 186 -1.82 -15.48 0.99
C VAL A 186 -2.66 -14.77 -0.07
N ARG A 187 -2.97 -15.49 -1.15
CA ARG A 187 -3.78 -14.99 -2.25
C ARG A 187 -5.25 -15.27 -1.97
N LEU A 188 -6.00 -14.23 -1.67
CA LEU A 188 -7.45 -14.28 -1.47
C LEU A 188 -8.15 -14.67 -2.79
N PRO A 189 -9.33 -15.31 -2.71
CA PRO A 189 -10.13 -15.58 -3.90
C PRO A 189 -10.60 -14.27 -4.53
N GLU A 190 -10.65 -14.22 -5.86
CA GLU A 190 -10.98 -13.04 -6.65
C GLU A 190 -10.01 -11.86 -6.47
N CYS A 191 -10.40 -10.82 -5.72
CA CYS A 191 -9.62 -9.60 -5.50
C CYS A 191 -9.18 -9.51 -4.04
N PHE A 192 -7.98 -8.99 -3.78
CA PHE A 192 -7.50 -8.79 -2.42
C PHE A 192 -8.16 -7.60 -1.71
N LEU A 193 -8.94 -6.79 -2.43
CA LEU A 193 -9.65 -5.63 -1.93
C LEU A 193 -11.14 -5.75 -2.20
N CYS A 194 -11.95 -5.27 -1.25
CA CYS A 194 -13.38 -5.11 -1.42
C CYS A 194 -13.76 -3.65 -1.16
N TYR A 195 -13.93 -2.88 -2.22
CA TYR A 195 -14.31 -1.47 -2.13
C TYR A 195 -15.77 -1.33 -1.69
N THR A 196 -16.01 -0.54 -0.64
CA THR A 196 -17.34 -0.11 -0.23
C THR A 196 -17.52 1.36 -0.63
N PRO A 197 -18.32 1.64 -1.68
CA PRO A 197 -18.47 3.01 -2.17
C PRO A 197 -19.05 3.96 -1.13
N SER A 198 -18.67 5.24 -1.22
CA SER A 198 -19.27 6.27 -0.39
C SER A 198 -20.73 6.51 -0.76
N PRO A 199 -21.66 6.59 0.21
CA PRO A 199 -23.04 6.99 -0.07
C PRO A 199 -23.13 8.46 -0.54
N GLU A 200 -22.09 9.27 -0.32
CA GLU A 200 -22.02 10.68 -0.69
C GLU A 200 -21.50 10.91 -2.12
N ALA A 201 -21.27 9.86 -2.90
CA ALA A 201 -20.62 9.98 -4.21
C ALA A 201 -21.40 10.83 -5.23
N GLY A 202 -22.73 10.95 -5.09
CA GLY A 202 -23.60 11.65 -6.04
C GLY A 202 -23.76 10.93 -7.39
N PRO A 203 -24.45 11.54 -8.37
CA PRO A 203 -24.70 10.94 -9.67
C PRO A 203 -23.43 10.83 -10.53
N VAL A 204 -23.43 9.91 -11.50
CA VAL A 204 -22.47 9.93 -12.61
C VAL A 204 -22.92 11.01 -13.59
N SER A 205 -22.04 11.96 -13.91
CA SER A 205 -22.28 12.95 -14.96
C SER A 205 -21.95 12.37 -16.34
N PRO A 206 -22.56 12.85 -17.44
CA PRO A 206 -22.09 12.56 -18.80
C PRO A 206 -20.63 12.98 -19.02
N THR A 207 -20.01 12.47 -20.09
CA THR A 207 -18.61 12.78 -20.38
C THR A 207 -18.44 14.27 -20.73
N PRO A 208 -17.53 15.02 -20.05
CA PRO A 208 -17.36 16.44 -20.32
C PRO A 208 -16.90 16.75 -21.75
N ALA A 209 -16.26 15.81 -22.45
CA ALA A 209 -15.83 15.98 -23.84
C ALA A 209 -16.97 16.34 -24.81
N VAL A 210 -18.20 15.86 -24.55
CA VAL A 210 -19.37 16.20 -25.38
C VAL A 210 -19.70 17.69 -25.27
N ALA A 211 -19.63 18.26 -24.07
CA ALA A 211 -19.95 19.67 -23.84
C ALA A 211 -18.78 20.59 -24.19
N ASN A 212 -17.56 20.16 -23.87
CA ASN A 212 -16.35 20.99 -24.00
C ASN A 212 -15.72 20.94 -25.40
N GLY A 213 -16.01 19.90 -26.19
CA GLY A 213 -15.41 19.69 -27.50
C GLY A 213 -13.96 19.18 -27.47
N PHE A 214 -13.44 18.81 -26.30
CA PHE A 214 -12.11 18.25 -26.11
C PHE A 214 -12.10 17.22 -24.97
N VAL A 215 -11.17 16.25 -25.05
CA VAL A 215 -10.96 15.24 -24.00
C VAL A 215 -10.13 15.82 -22.87
N THR A 216 -10.53 15.54 -21.63
CA THR A 216 -9.78 15.85 -20.42
C THR A 216 -9.28 14.57 -19.77
N PHE A 217 -7.97 14.37 -19.78
CA PHE A 217 -7.31 13.35 -18.98
C PHE A 217 -7.19 13.83 -17.54
N GLY A 218 -7.10 12.93 -16.56
CA GLY A 218 -6.84 13.35 -15.19
C GLY A 218 -6.21 12.31 -14.29
N SER A 219 -5.68 12.78 -13.16
CA SER A 219 -5.18 11.89 -12.10
C SER A 219 -5.29 12.55 -10.73
N PHE A 220 -5.96 11.88 -9.80
CA PHE A 220 -6.11 12.35 -8.41
C PHE A 220 -5.18 11.62 -7.43
N ASN A 221 -4.16 10.94 -7.97
CA ASN A 221 -3.15 10.26 -7.20
C ASN A 221 -2.29 11.23 -6.37
N ASN A 222 -1.69 10.70 -5.29
CA ASN A 222 -0.70 11.46 -4.52
C ASN A 222 0.48 11.87 -5.42
N LEU A 223 0.94 13.12 -5.30
CA LEU A 223 2.02 13.68 -6.10
C LEU A 223 3.31 12.84 -6.06
N ALA A 224 3.57 12.14 -4.94
CA ALA A 224 4.71 11.22 -4.82
C ALA A 224 4.68 10.05 -5.83
N LYS A 225 3.50 9.68 -6.35
CA LYS A 225 3.34 8.65 -7.39
C LYS A 225 3.53 9.19 -8.80
N ILE A 226 3.45 10.51 -9.00
CA ILE A 226 3.59 11.16 -10.29
C ILE A 226 5.07 11.46 -10.51
N THR A 227 5.83 10.43 -10.87
CA THR A 227 7.28 10.52 -11.08
C THR A 227 7.62 11.21 -12.40
N PRO A 228 8.88 11.65 -12.61
CA PRO A 228 9.31 12.16 -13.92
C PRO A 228 9.09 11.18 -15.09
N LYS A 229 9.09 9.86 -14.82
CA LYS A 229 8.78 8.84 -15.82
C LYS A 229 7.31 8.87 -16.22
N VAL A 230 6.40 8.93 -15.24
CA VAL A 230 4.96 9.06 -15.46
C VAL A 230 4.63 10.33 -16.24
N LEU A 231 5.20 11.47 -15.86
CA LEU A 231 4.96 12.75 -16.54
C LEU A 231 5.38 12.71 -18.02
N ARG A 232 6.50 12.06 -18.35
CA ARG A 232 6.94 11.88 -19.74
C ARG A 232 5.93 11.06 -20.56
N VAL A 233 5.36 10.01 -19.98
CA VAL A 233 4.36 9.18 -20.67
C VAL A 233 3.05 9.94 -20.84
N TRP A 234 2.58 10.65 -19.81
CA TRP A 234 1.40 11.50 -19.94
C TRP A 234 1.60 12.62 -20.98
N ALA A 235 2.78 13.23 -21.04
CA ALA A 235 3.09 14.22 -22.08
C ALA A 235 2.97 13.65 -23.49
N ARG A 236 3.42 12.41 -23.72
CA ARG A 236 3.24 11.73 -25.01
C ARG A 236 1.76 11.59 -25.39
N ILE A 237 0.89 11.26 -24.43
CA ILE A 237 -0.57 11.19 -24.65
C ILE A 237 -1.12 12.55 -25.06
N LEU A 238 -0.85 13.58 -24.28
CA LEU A 238 -1.40 14.93 -24.51
C LEU A 238 -0.85 15.56 -25.80
N CYS A 239 0.37 15.24 -26.23
CA CYS A 239 0.90 15.65 -27.53
C CYS A 239 0.23 14.90 -28.68
N ALA A 240 -0.10 13.62 -28.50
CA ALA A 240 -0.76 12.79 -29.51
C ALA A 240 -2.27 13.08 -29.65
N VAL A 241 -2.90 13.66 -28.63
CA VAL A 241 -4.31 14.10 -28.65
C VAL A 241 -4.36 15.63 -28.56
N PRO A 242 -4.33 16.35 -29.70
CA PRO A 242 -4.38 17.82 -29.73
C PRO A 242 -5.60 18.36 -28.98
N ASN A 243 -5.46 19.57 -28.41
CA ASN A 243 -6.50 20.26 -27.62
C ASN A 243 -6.96 19.55 -26.33
N SER A 244 -6.50 18.34 -26.04
CA SER A 244 -6.83 17.66 -24.78
C SER A 244 -6.30 18.42 -23.57
N ARG A 245 -6.95 18.28 -22.42
CA ARG A 245 -6.52 18.88 -21.15
C ARG A 245 -6.05 17.81 -20.17
N LEU A 246 -5.37 18.25 -19.12
CA LEU A 246 -4.99 17.42 -17.98
C LEU A 246 -5.43 18.07 -16.68
N VAL A 247 -6.22 17.37 -15.89
CA VAL A 247 -6.56 17.79 -14.52
C VAL A 247 -5.83 16.92 -13.49
N VAL A 248 -5.05 17.54 -12.60
CA VAL A 248 -4.33 16.84 -11.54
C VAL A 248 -4.77 17.38 -10.18
N LYS A 249 -5.27 16.49 -9.32
CA LYS A 249 -5.70 16.88 -7.96
C LYS A 249 -4.74 16.32 -6.93
N CYS A 250 -4.16 17.19 -6.12
CA CYS A 250 -3.33 16.77 -5.00
C CYS A 250 -3.24 17.86 -3.92
N LYS A 251 -3.13 17.45 -2.65
CA LYS A 251 -2.99 18.37 -1.51
C LYS A 251 -1.91 19.44 -1.70
N PRO A 252 -0.68 19.13 -2.20
CA PRO A 252 0.38 20.13 -2.36
C PRO A 252 0.07 21.26 -3.34
N PHE A 253 -0.94 21.14 -4.20
CA PHE A 253 -1.32 22.21 -5.14
C PHE A 253 -2.04 23.40 -4.50
N CYS A 254 -2.21 23.42 -3.18
CA CYS A 254 -2.51 24.64 -2.44
C CYS A 254 -1.30 25.59 -2.31
N CYS A 255 -0.10 25.13 -2.68
CA CYS A 255 1.14 25.91 -2.62
C CYS A 255 1.59 26.33 -4.03
N ASP A 256 1.72 27.64 -4.27
CA ASP A 256 2.04 28.19 -5.59
C ASP A 256 3.39 27.74 -6.14
N SER A 257 4.40 27.59 -5.28
CA SER A 257 5.73 27.12 -5.71
C SER A 257 5.69 25.69 -6.23
N VAL A 258 4.85 24.83 -5.63
CA VAL A 258 4.64 23.45 -6.09
C VAL A 258 3.88 23.46 -7.42
N ARG A 259 2.85 24.31 -7.55
CA ARG A 259 2.10 24.48 -8.81
C ARG A 259 3.03 24.91 -9.95
N GLN A 260 3.81 25.97 -9.74
CA GLN A 260 4.73 26.46 -10.76
C GLN A 260 5.77 25.42 -11.15
N ARG A 261 6.39 24.73 -10.17
CA ARG A 261 7.34 23.67 -10.47
C ARG A 261 6.73 22.55 -11.31
N PHE A 262 5.50 22.15 -11.02
CA PHE A 262 4.78 21.14 -11.79
C PHE A 262 4.51 21.58 -13.23
N LEU A 263 3.99 22.81 -13.41
CA LEU A 263 3.73 23.40 -14.72
C LEU A 263 5.01 23.56 -15.54
N SER A 264 6.08 24.11 -14.97
CA SER A 264 7.37 24.25 -15.66
C SER A 264 7.97 22.90 -16.08
N THR A 265 7.73 21.84 -15.31
CA THR A 265 8.16 20.49 -15.70
C THR A 265 7.38 19.99 -16.92
N LEU A 266 6.07 20.26 -17.00
CA LEU A 266 5.25 19.91 -18.17
C LEU A 266 5.59 20.76 -19.40
N GLU A 267 5.90 22.04 -19.23
CA GLU A 267 6.36 22.92 -20.31
C GLU A 267 7.67 22.40 -20.94
N GLN A 268 8.61 21.94 -20.11
CA GLN A 268 9.85 21.29 -20.59
C GLN A 268 9.59 19.99 -21.38
N LEU A 269 8.43 19.36 -21.18
CA LEU A 269 7.98 18.19 -21.91
C LEU A 269 7.13 18.55 -23.15
N GLY A 270 6.99 19.83 -23.48
CA GLY A 270 6.25 20.31 -24.64
C GLY A 270 4.76 20.52 -24.41
N LEU A 271 4.32 20.62 -23.15
CA LEU A 271 2.91 20.86 -22.82
C LEU A 271 2.68 22.27 -22.31
N GLU A 272 1.79 22.99 -22.99
CA GLU A 272 1.37 24.33 -22.59
C GLU A 272 0.66 24.31 -21.23
N ALA A 273 1.09 25.17 -20.30
CA ALA A 273 0.50 25.28 -18.97
C ALA A 273 -1.02 25.56 -19.00
N LEU A 274 -1.51 26.24 -20.04
CA LEU A 274 -2.94 26.52 -20.24
C LEU A 274 -3.80 25.27 -20.46
N ARG A 275 -3.19 24.12 -20.77
CA ARG A 275 -3.87 22.81 -20.92
C ARG A 275 -3.94 22.03 -19.60
N VAL A 276 -3.40 22.56 -18.51
CA VAL A 276 -3.23 21.84 -17.24
C VAL A 276 -3.95 22.55 -16.10
N ASP A 277 -4.91 21.85 -15.50
CA ASP A 277 -5.68 22.32 -14.36
C ASP A 277 -5.21 21.61 -13.08
N LEU A 278 -4.65 22.37 -12.13
CA LEU A 278 -4.16 21.85 -10.86
C LEU A 278 -5.14 22.16 -9.72
N LEU A 279 -5.67 21.12 -9.09
CA LEU A 279 -6.67 21.22 -8.03
C LEU A 279 -6.06 20.89 -6.66
N PRO A 280 -6.27 21.71 -5.62
CA PRO A 280 -5.87 21.37 -4.26
C PRO A 280 -6.78 20.29 -3.67
N LEU A 281 -6.53 19.93 -2.40
CA LEU A 281 -7.40 19.01 -1.66
C LEU A 281 -8.82 19.57 -1.53
N ILE A 282 -9.82 18.74 -1.83
CA ILE A 282 -11.23 19.02 -1.55
C ILE A 282 -11.60 18.27 -0.26
N LEU A 283 -12.10 19.00 0.75
CA LEU A 283 -12.32 18.45 2.09
C LEU A 283 -13.61 17.64 2.19
N LEU A 284 -14.69 18.07 1.52
CA LEU A 284 -15.97 17.40 1.54
C LEU A 284 -15.95 16.20 0.60
N ASN A 285 -16.37 15.02 1.08
CA ASN A 285 -16.31 13.79 0.29
C ASN A 285 -17.21 13.88 -0.95
N HIS A 286 -18.43 14.41 -0.80
CA HIS A 286 -19.32 14.68 -1.93
C HIS A 286 -18.63 15.48 -3.05
N ASP A 287 -18.04 16.62 -2.70
CA ASP A 287 -17.39 17.50 -3.70
C ASP A 287 -16.14 16.85 -4.30
N HIS A 288 -15.39 16.06 -3.51
CA HIS A 288 -14.26 15.27 -3.99
C HIS A 288 -14.70 14.24 -5.02
N MET A 289 -15.81 13.54 -4.78
CA MET A 289 -16.35 12.54 -5.71
C MET A 289 -16.90 13.21 -6.96
N GLN A 290 -17.64 14.31 -6.82
CA GLN A 290 -18.18 15.06 -7.96
C GLN A 290 -17.07 15.69 -8.82
N SER A 291 -15.87 15.94 -8.29
CA SER A 291 -14.77 16.46 -9.10
C SER A 291 -14.27 15.48 -10.18
N TYR A 292 -14.61 14.18 -10.14
CA TYR A 292 -14.33 13.26 -11.24
C TYR A 292 -15.15 13.59 -12.51
N SER A 293 -16.22 14.41 -12.40
CA SER A 293 -16.92 14.95 -13.57
C SER A 293 -16.08 15.90 -14.42
N LEU A 294 -14.92 16.35 -13.92
CA LEU A 294 -13.99 17.23 -14.65
C LEU A 294 -13.09 16.49 -15.65
N MET A 295 -13.07 15.16 -15.63
CA MET A 295 -12.24 14.36 -16.55
C MET A 295 -13.06 13.30 -17.27
N ASP A 296 -12.61 12.94 -18.47
CA ASP A 296 -13.16 11.87 -19.29
C ASP A 296 -12.40 10.55 -19.05
N ILE A 297 -11.07 10.61 -18.90
CA ILE A 297 -10.20 9.43 -18.77
C ILE A 297 -9.22 9.63 -17.62
N SER A 298 -9.20 8.69 -16.68
CA SER A 298 -8.22 8.67 -15.60
C SER A 298 -6.93 7.98 -16.05
N LEU A 299 -5.80 8.61 -15.74
CA LEU A 299 -4.47 8.07 -15.98
C LEU A 299 -3.88 7.61 -14.64
N ASP A 300 -3.72 6.29 -14.52
CA ASP A 300 -3.08 5.71 -13.34
C ASP A 300 -1.56 5.94 -13.35
N THR A 301 -0.96 5.92 -12.17
CA THR A 301 0.49 6.11 -12.00
C THR A 301 1.23 4.76 -11.98
N PHE A 302 2.54 4.77 -12.26
CA PHE A 302 3.39 3.58 -12.19
C PHE A 302 4.84 3.97 -11.82
N PRO A 303 5.62 3.08 -11.17
CA PRO A 303 5.30 1.70 -10.77
C PRO A 303 4.43 1.60 -9.51
N TYR A 304 3.91 2.73 -9.01
CA TYR A 304 2.96 2.75 -7.90
C TYR A 304 1.59 3.22 -8.40
N ALA A 305 0.69 2.27 -8.61
CA ALA A 305 -0.68 2.47 -9.03
C ALA A 305 -1.57 3.11 -7.96
N GLY A 306 -2.67 3.68 -8.41
CA GLY A 306 -3.82 4.07 -7.61
C GLY A 306 -4.48 2.85 -6.95
N THR A 307 -5.32 3.14 -5.96
CA THR A 307 -6.10 2.11 -5.28
C THR A 307 -7.49 2.66 -5.03
N THR A 308 -7.66 3.45 -3.97
CA THR A 308 -8.92 4.16 -3.69
C THR A 308 -9.26 5.11 -4.82
N THR A 309 -8.30 5.88 -5.33
CA THR A 309 -8.50 6.80 -6.45
C THR A 309 -8.94 6.09 -7.73
N THR A 310 -8.40 4.91 -8.02
CA THR A 310 -8.84 4.07 -9.14
C THR A 310 -10.27 3.58 -8.93
N CYS A 311 -10.61 3.10 -7.72
CA CYS A 311 -11.98 2.69 -7.38
C CYS A 311 -12.97 3.86 -7.51
N GLU A 312 -12.62 5.03 -6.98
CA GLU A 312 -13.44 6.24 -7.05
C GLU A 312 -13.64 6.72 -8.49
N SER A 313 -12.58 6.70 -9.31
CA SER A 313 -12.65 7.03 -10.74
C SER A 313 -13.68 6.16 -11.44
N LEU A 314 -13.54 4.84 -11.33
CA LEU A 314 -14.44 3.87 -11.97
C LEU A 314 -15.86 4.00 -11.43
N TYR A 315 -16.03 4.18 -10.11
CA TYR A 315 -17.33 4.37 -9.48
C TYR A 315 -18.03 5.67 -9.92
N MET A 316 -17.27 6.70 -10.29
CA MET A 316 -17.75 7.96 -10.84
C MET A 316 -17.86 7.96 -12.37
N GLY A 317 -17.74 6.79 -13.00
CA GLY A 317 -17.89 6.62 -14.45
C GLY A 317 -16.67 7.05 -15.27
N VAL A 318 -15.52 7.28 -14.65
CA VAL A 318 -14.30 7.65 -15.37
C VAL A 318 -13.46 6.40 -15.60
N PRO A 319 -13.33 5.89 -16.85
CA PRO A 319 -12.44 4.77 -17.15
C PRO A 319 -11.00 5.11 -16.80
N CYS A 320 -10.27 4.14 -16.26
CA CYS A 320 -8.89 4.31 -15.84
C CYS A 320 -7.96 3.48 -16.72
N VAL A 321 -6.85 4.07 -17.19
CA VAL A 321 -5.77 3.34 -17.88
C VAL A 321 -4.68 3.04 -16.86
N THR A 322 -4.32 1.76 -16.71
CA THR A 322 -3.25 1.31 -15.81
C THR A 322 -2.20 0.49 -16.55
N MET A 323 -1.10 0.14 -15.88
CA MET A 323 -0.03 -0.68 -16.45
C MET A 323 0.33 -1.82 -15.51
N ALA A 324 0.59 -2.99 -16.08
CA ALA A 324 1.12 -4.14 -15.37
C ALA A 324 2.64 -4.05 -15.23
N GLY A 325 3.17 -4.61 -14.14
CA GLY A 325 4.60 -4.72 -13.93
C GLY A 325 4.98 -5.78 -12.90
N PRO A 326 6.22 -5.76 -12.41
CA PRO A 326 6.76 -6.88 -11.62
C PRO A 326 6.54 -6.75 -10.11
N VAL A 327 5.94 -5.66 -9.62
CA VAL A 327 5.73 -5.41 -8.19
C VAL A 327 4.26 -5.20 -7.85
N HIS A 328 3.87 -5.59 -6.64
CA HIS A 328 2.51 -5.45 -6.11
C HIS A 328 1.93 -4.05 -6.33
N ALA A 329 2.69 -3.01 -5.97
CA ALA A 329 2.26 -1.62 -6.06
C ALA A 329 1.86 -1.22 -7.48
N HIS A 330 2.45 -1.85 -8.50
CA HIS A 330 2.16 -1.60 -9.91
C HIS A 330 0.88 -2.31 -10.33
N ASN A 331 0.65 -3.51 -9.81
CA ASN A 331 -0.44 -4.40 -10.23
C ASN A 331 -1.74 -4.22 -9.45
N VAL A 332 -1.84 -3.27 -8.51
CA VAL A 332 -3.12 -3.00 -7.83
C VAL A 332 -4.19 -2.56 -8.83
N GLY A 333 -3.84 -1.68 -9.77
CA GLY A 333 -4.75 -1.29 -10.85
C GLY A 333 -5.14 -2.47 -11.73
N VAL A 334 -4.20 -3.37 -12.03
CA VAL A 334 -4.44 -4.61 -12.80
C VAL A 334 -5.51 -5.47 -12.13
N SER A 335 -5.34 -5.78 -10.84
CA SER A 335 -6.31 -6.57 -10.09
C SER A 335 -7.72 -5.96 -10.13
N LEU A 336 -7.83 -4.67 -9.85
CA LEU A 336 -9.10 -3.96 -9.83
C LEU A 336 -9.79 -3.98 -11.21
N LEU A 337 -9.07 -3.61 -12.27
CA LEU A 337 -9.64 -3.53 -13.61
C LEU A 337 -10.03 -4.90 -14.15
N SER A 338 -9.18 -5.92 -13.99
CA SER A 338 -9.51 -7.29 -14.42
C SER A 338 -10.77 -7.79 -13.73
N LYS A 339 -10.92 -7.54 -12.42
CA LYS A 339 -12.10 -8.04 -11.69
C LYS A 339 -13.38 -7.30 -12.04
N ILE A 340 -13.30 -6.10 -12.61
CA ILE A 340 -14.46 -5.38 -13.14
C ILE A 340 -14.77 -5.80 -14.61
N GLY A 341 -13.84 -6.49 -15.29
CA GLY A 341 -13.97 -6.87 -16.71
C GLY A 341 -13.37 -5.85 -17.68
N LEU A 342 -12.40 -5.06 -17.23
CA LEU A 342 -11.75 -3.98 -17.98
C LEU A 342 -10.28 -4.31 -18.32
N GLU A 343 -9.93 -5.58 -18.56
CA GLU A 343 -8.54 -5.96 -18.88
C GLU A 343 -7.98 -5.23 -20.11
N HIS A 344 -8.85 -4.84 -21.04
CA HIS A 344 -8.47 -4.09 -22.24
C HIS A 344 -7.94 -2.67 -21.96
N LEU A 345 -8.05 -2.19 -20.71
CA LEU A 345 -7.48 -0.93 -20.22
C LEU A 345 -6.17 -1.12 -19.43
N VAL A 346 -5.65 -2.36 -19.37
CA VAL A 346 -4.39 -2.70 -18.72
C VAL A 346 -3.28 -2.80 -19.77
N ALA A 347 -2.34 -1.87 -19.74
CA ALA A 347 -1.17 -1.88 -20.61
C ALA A 347 -0.08 -2.83 -20.07
N LYS A 348 0.77 -3.35 -20.97
CA LYS A 348 1.98 -4.10 -20.60
C LYS A 348 3.26 -3.28 -20.80
N THR A 349 3.17 -2.18 -21.53
CA THR A 349 4.29 -1.29 -21.83
C THR A 349 3.83 0.16 -21.83
N GLU A 350 4.77 1.11 -21.73
CA GLU A 350 4.46 2.53 -21.85
C GLU A 350 3.83 2.87 -23.21
N GLU A 351 4.22 2.18 -24.28
CA GLU A 351 3.62 2.38 -25.60
C GLU A 351 2.16 1.95 -25.63
N GLU A 352 1.86 0.74 -25.13
CA GLU A 352 0.49 0.27 -25.01
C GLU A 352 -0.35 1.19 -24.13
N TYR A 353 0.21 1.72 -23.04
CA TYR A 353 -0.46 2.67 -22.16
C TYR A 353 -0.89 3.93 -22.92
N VAL A 354 0.02 4.49 -23.72
CA VAL A 354 -0.26 5.65 -24.59
C VAL A 354 -1.35 5.30 -25.62
N GLN A 355 -1.23 4.15 -26.29
CA GLN A 355 -2.19 3.74 -27.32
C GLN A 355 -3.60 3.49 -26.76
N ILE A 356 -3.72 2.90 -25.57
CA ILE A 356 -5.01 2.72 -24.89
C ILE A 356 -5.66 4.08 -24.62
N ALA A 357 -4.90 5.04 -24.07
CA ALA A 357 -5.41 6.37 -23.77
C ALA A 357 -5.86 7.13 -25.04
N ILE A 358 -5.07 7.06 -26.11
CA ILE A 358 -5.43 7.66 -27.42
C ILE A 358 -6.70 7.02 -27.98
N ARG A 359 -6.81 5.69 -27.94
CA ARG A 359 -7.97 4.96 -28.45
C ARG A 359 -9.25 5.37 -27.71
N LEU A 360 -9.21 5.44 -26.38
CA LEU A 360 -10.34 5.93 -25.58
C LEU A 360 -10.71 7.38 -25.96
N ALA A 361 -9.71 8.24 -26.17
CA ALA A 361 -9.95 9.64 -26.53
C ALA A 361 -10.46 9.85 -27.97
N SER A 362 -10.29 8.87 -28.85
CA SER A 362 -10.67 8.97 -30.26
C SER A 362 -12.15 8.70 -30.55
N ASP A 363 -12.87 8.07 -29.61
CA ASP A 363 -14.29 7.74 -29.75
C ASP A 363 -15.09 8.21 -28.53
N ILE A 364 -15.55 9.46 -28.60
CA ILE A 364 -16.32 10.11 -27.53
C ILE A 364 -17.64 9.38 -27.26
N THR A 365 -18.25 8.77 -28.28
CA THR A 365 -19.53 8.04 -28.12
C THR A 365 -19.30 6.80 -27.26
N SER A 366 -18.35 5.95 -27.66
CA SER A 366 -18.00 4.75 -26.87
C SER A 366 -17.49 5.10 -25.47
N LEU A 367 -16.76 6.21 -25.31
CA LEU A 367 -16.31 6.71 -24.02
C LEU A 367 -17.49 7.13 -23.12
N SER A 368 -18.49 7.81 -23.70
CA SER A 368 -19.71 8.19 -22.99
C SER A 368 -20.54 6.99 -22.58
N ASP A 369 -20.68 5.99 -23.45
CA ASP A 369 -21.43 4.76 -23.15
C ASP A 369 -20.76 4.00 -22.00
N LEU A 370 -19.44 3.76 -22.09
CA LEU A 370 -18.67 3.12 -21.03
C LEU A 370 -18.82 3.87 -19.70
N ARG A 371 -18.71 5.20 -19.72
CA ARG A 371 -18.88 6.04 -18.54
C ARG A 371 -20.20 5.83 -17.82
N MET A 372 -21.30 5.71 -18.57
CA MET A 372 -22.63 5.51 -17.99
C MET A 372 -22.81 4.11 -17.39
N ASP A 373 -22.16 3.09 -17.95
CA ASP A 373 -22.27 1.70 -17.49
C ASP A 373 -21.32 1.36 -16.33
N LEU A 374 -20.18 2.06 -16.23
CA LEU A 374 -19.06 1.72 -15.33
C LEU A 374 -19.45 1.55 -13.87
N ARG A 375 -20.32 2.41 -13.34
CA ARG A 375 -20.76 2.30 -11.93
C ARG A 375 -21.49 0.98 -11.68
N GLU A 376 -22.39 0.59 -12.58
CA GLU A 376 -23.16 -0.64 -12.45
C GLU A 376 -22.27 -1.88 -12.64
N LEU A 377 -21.36 -1.84 -13.62
CA LEU A 377 -20.34 -2.88 -13.81
C LEU A 377 -19.53 -3.09 -12.53
N MET A 378 -19.06 -2.00 -11.93
CA MET A 378 -18.27 -2.06 -10.70
C MET A 378 -19.09 -2.63 -9.53
N LEU A 379 -20.33 -2.20 -9.34
CA LEU A 379 -21.22 -2.70 -8.27
C LEU A 379 -21.54 -4.19 -8.40
N LYS A 380 -21.62 -4.73 -9.62
CA LYS A 380 -21.85 -6.16 -9.88
C LYS A 380 -20.58 -7.02 -9.82
N SER A 381 -19.41 -6.39 -9.78
CA SER A 381 -18.12 -7.09 -9.81
C SER A 381 -17.71 -7.63 -8.43
N PRO A 382 -16.77 -8.59 -8.37
CA PRO A 382 -16.15 -9.03 -7.11
C PRO A 382 -15.54 -7.91 -6.26
N VAL A 383 -15.19 -6.76 -6.87
CA VAL A 383 -14.58 -5.61 -6.16
C VAL A 383 -15.56 -4.96 -5.17
N CYS A 384 -16.87 -5.08 -5.38
CA CYS A 384 -17.91 -4.49 -4.50
C CYS A 384 -18.81 -5.55 -3.83
N GLU A 385 -18.52 -6.84 -4.01
CA GLU A 385 -19.32 -7.95 -3.49
C GLU A 385 -18.92 -8.34 -2.05
N GLY A 386 -19.27 -7.46 -1.11
CA GLY A 386 -18.83 -7.55 0.29
C GLY A 386 -19.12 -8.88 0.98
N ALA A 387 -20.30 -9.46 0.78
CA ALA A 387 -20.67 -10.74 1.40
C ALA A 387 -19.81 -11.90 0.88
N LYS A 388 -19.61 -11.99 -0.44
CA LYS A 388 -18.77 -13.04 -1.06
C LYS A 388 -17.29 -12.86 -0.71
N PHE A 389 -16.82 -11.62 -0.71
CA PHE A 389 -15.45 -11.30 -0.30
C PHE A 389 -15.19 -11.76 1.14
N THR A 390 -16.06 -11.41 2.08
CA THR A 390 -15.89 -11.79 3.48
C THR A 390 -15.98 -13.30 3.70
N LEU A 391 -16.84 -14.01 2.97
CA LEU A 391 -16.86 -15.48 3.00
C LEU A 391 -15.53 -16.10 2.54
N GLY A 392 -14.94 -15.55 1.47
CA GLY A 392 -13.61 -15.96 1.00
C GLY A 392 -12.50 -15.69 2.03
N LEU A 393 -12.59 -14.55 2.72
CA LEU A 393 -11.69 -14.19 3.81
C LEU A 393 -11.84 -15.12 5.02
N GLU A 394 -13.06 -15.47 5.40
CA GLU A 394 -13.38 -16.42 6.49
C GLU A 394 -12.84 -17.83 6.21
N THR A 395 -13.00 -18.29 4.96
CA THR A 395 -12.42 -19.55 4.49
C THR A 395 -10.90 -19.51 4.61
N THR A 396 -10.29 -18.37 4.24
CA THR A 396 -8.85 -18.15 4.39
C THR A 396 -8.44 -18.21 5.87
N TYR A 397 -9.14 -17.51 6.76
CA TYR A 397 -8.87 -17.55 8.20
C TYR A 397 -8.96 -18.95 8.78
N ARG A 398 -9.99 -19.73 8.40
CA ARG A 398 -10.13 -21.13 8.82
C ARG A 398 -8.94 -21.98 8.38
N ASN A 399 -8.48 -21.80 7.14
CA ASN A 399 -7.31 -22.50 6.62
C ASN A 399 -6.02 -22.14 7.39
N LEU A 400 -5.79 -20.85 7.65
CA LEU A 400 -4.63 -20.40 8.43
C LEU A 400 -4.69 -20.94 9.87
N TRP A 401 -5.86 -20.95 10.48
CA TRP A 401 -6.07 -21.51 11.82
C TRP A 401 -5.82 -23.03 11.87
N SER A 402 -6.29 -23.78 10.86
CA SER A 402 -6.02 -25.21 10.72
C SER A 402 -4.52 -25.49 10.59
N ARG A 403 -3.78 -24.69 9.81
CA ARG A 403 -2.32 -24.77 9.70
C ARG A 403 -1.64 -24.57 11.06
N TYR A 404 -2.03 -23.52 11.79
CA TYR A 404 -1.51 -23.25 13.14
C TYR A 404 -1.80 -24.39 14.13
N CYS A 405 -3.01 -24.95 14.13
CA CYS A 405 -3.37 -26.08 15.00
C CYS A 405 -2.48 -27.30 14.75
N ARG A 406 -2.07 -27.52 13.50
CA ARG A 406 -1.13 -28.58 13.08
C ARG A 406 0.35 -28.24 13.29
N GLY A 407 0.66 -27.08 13.88
CA GLY A 407 2.02 -26.64 14.15
C GLY A 407 2.73 -25.96 12.96
N ASP A 408 2.02 -25.64 11.89
CA ASP A 408 2.58 -24.88 10.77
C ASP A 408 2.47 -23.37 11.02
N VAL A 409 3.57 -22.77 11.44
CA VAL A 409 3.68 -21.33 11.75
C VAL A 409 4.88 -20.73 10.99
N PRO A 410 4.66 -20.03 9.86
CA PRO A 410 5.74 -19.60 8.95
C PRO A 410 6.81 -18.74 9.61
N SER A 411 6.40 -17.77 10.42
CA SER A 411 7.33 -16.87 11.09
C SER A 411 8.20 -17.57 12.15
N LEU A 412 7.67 -18.57 12.88
CA LEU A 412 8.47 -19.33 13.85
C LEU A 412 9.56 -20.13 13.13
N LYS A 413 9.22 -20.79 12.02
CA LYS A 413 10.21 -21.47 11.17
C LYS A 413 11.30 -20.52 10.68
N SER A 414 10.91 -19.33 10.22
CA SER A 414 11.84 -18.30 9.74
C SER A 414 12.75 -17.77 10.86
N LEU A 415 12.22 -17.56 12.06
CA LEU A 415 12.96 -17.11 13.23
C LEU A 415 13.96 -18.17 13.71
N GLU A 416 13.58 -19.45 13.73
CA GLU A 416 14.46 -20.57 14.06
C GLU A 416 15.63 -20.68 13.07
N LEU A 417 15.34 -20.62 11.77
CA LEU A 417 16.36 -20.64 10.71
C LEU A 417 17.33 -19.44 10.84
N SER A 418 16.80 -18.26 11.14
CA SER A 418 17.61 -17.04 11.32
C SER A 418 18.51 -17.13 12.56
N GLN A 419 18.04 -17.74 13.64
CA GLN A 419 18.86 -17.99 14.84
C GLN A 419 19.95 -19.02 14.57
N GLN A 420 19.65 -20.09 13.82
CA GLN A 420 20.63 -21.10 13.43
C GLN A 420 21.73 -20.52 12.53
N GLN A 421 21.37 -19.68 11.55
CA GLN A 421 22.34 -18.97 10.70
C GLN A 421 23.23 -18.01 11.50
N ALA A 422 22.65 -17.24 12.44
CA ALA A 422 23.41 -16.32 13.29
C ALA A 422 24.36 -17.03 14.27
N VAL A 423 24.09 -18.29 14.64
CA VAL A 423 24.99 -19.13 15.42
C VAL A 423 26.09 -19.72 14.54
N SER A 424 25.76 -20.14 13.31
CA SER A 424 26.73 -20.67 12.34
C SER A 424 27.76 -19.62 11.89
N GLU A 425 27.37 -18.36 11.73
CA GLU A 425 28.29 -17.25 11.39
C GLU A 425 29.20 -16.84 12.56
N LYS A 426 28.90 -17.28 13.79
CA LYS A 426 29.68 -16.97 15.00
C LYS A 426 30.66 -18.06 15.42
N VAL A 427 30.72 -19.20 14.73
CA VAL A 427 31.73 -20.24 14.99
C VAL A 427 33.01 -19.88 14.22
N PRO A 428 34.14 -19.55 14.88
CA PRO A 428 35.38 -19.33 14.17
C PRO A 428 35.87 -20.68 13.62
N VAL A 429 36.14 -20.72 12.31
CA VAL A 429 36.87 -21.80 11.67
C VAL A 429 38.20 -21.96 12.41
N LYS A 430 38.37 -23.05 13.18
CA LYS A 430 39.66 -23.43 13.73
C LYS A 430 40.58 -23.78 12.57
N LEU A 431 41.49 -22.88 12.24
CA LEU A 431 42.65 -23.16 11.40
C LEU A 431 43.49 -24.23 12.11
N SER A 432 43.62 -25.39 11.46
CA SER A 432 44.55 -26.44 11.84
C SER A 432 45.99 -25.93 11.68
N GLU A 433 46.75 -25.91 12.77
CA GLU A 433 48.19 -25.64 12.77
C GLU A 433 48.92 -26.72 11.96
N ASN A 434 49.48 -26.33 10.82
CA ASN A 434 50.53 -27.08 10.16
C ASN A 434 51.88 -26.49 10.59
N THR A 435 52.63 -27.30 11.32
CA THR A 435 54.06 -27.15 11.58
C THR A 435 54.85 -27.05 10.28
N ASN A 436 55.77 -26.08 10.16
CA ASN A 436 57.07 -26.28 9.51
C ASN A 436 58.08 -25.15 9.82
N SER A 437 59.15 -25.59 10.51
CA SER A 437 60.59 -25.31 10.32
C SER A 437 61.11 -23.93 9.86
N ALA A 438 62.11 -23.48 10.63
CA ALA A 438 62.95 -22.30 10.50
C ALA A 438 63.81 -22.19 9.23
N VAL A 439 64.25 -20.95 8.90
CA VAL A 439 65.66 -20.44 8.88
C VAL A 439 65.68 -18.99 8.27
N PRO A 440 66.62 -18.10 8.64
CA PRO A 440 66.50 -16.64 8.50
C PRO A 440 67.49 -15.98 7.50
N GLY A 441 67.25 -14.70 7.16
CA GLY A 441 68.19 -13.79 6.47
C GLY A 441 67.52 -12.44 6.16
N GLU A 442 67.84 -11.36 6.86
CA GLU A 442 68.89 -10.35 6.59
C GLU A 442 68.45 -9.17 5.71
N ASN A 443 68.34 -8.01 6.38
CA ASN A 443 68.89 -6.68 6.09
C ASN A 443 68.62 -5.87 4.80
N HIS A 444 68.35 -4.58 5.07
CA HIS A 444 68.76 -3.32 4.42
C HIS A 444 67.85 -2.54 3.43
N GLY A 445 67.85 -1.21 3.66
CA GLY A 445 67.76 -0.14 2.63
C GLY A 445 66.44 0.65 2.61
N ILE A 446 66.29 1.85 3.20
CA ILE A 446 66.79 3.21 2.84
C ILE A 446 66.03 3.89 1.67
N THR A 447 65.35 5.01 2.01
CA THR A 447 65.01 6.25 1.21
C THR A 447 64.12 6.14 -0.03
N SER A 448 63.43 7.15 -0.56
CA SER A 448 62.95 8.50 -0.20
C SER A 448 62.13 9.01 -1.41
N ASN A 449 61.32 10.06 -1.20
CA ASN A 449 60.75 10.98 -2.21
C ASN A 449 59.66 10.45 -3.15
N ALA A 450 58.73 11.25 -3.68
CA ALA A 450 58.08 12.51 -3.36
C ALA A 450 57.04 12.76 -4.47
N ASN A 451 55.99 13.51 -4.16
CA ASN A 451 55.17 14.36 -5.03
C ASN A 451 54.00 13.78 -5.84
N GLY A 452 52.82 14.37 -5.61
CA GLY A 452 51.79 14.57 -6.64
C GLY A 452 50.38 14.78 -6.12
N PHE A 453 50.04 16.02 -5.72
CA PHE A 453 48.77 16.78 -5.91
C PHE A 453 47.44 16.00 -6.17
N SER A 454 46.27 16.36 -5.66
CA SER A 454 45.75 17.54 -4.95
C SER A 454 44.34 17.25 -4.42
N SER A 455 43.96 17.95 -3.34
CA SER A 455 42.64 18.51 -2.95
C SER A 455 41.43 18.25 -3.86
N THR A 456 40.19 18.06 -3.38
CA THR A 456 39.47 18.78 -2.30
C THR A 456 38.21 18.00 -1.84
N PRO A 457 37.55 18.39 -0.74
CA PRO A 457 36.78 17.49 0.13
C PRO A 457 35.25 17.60 0.01
N ALA A 458 34.63 16.70 0.77
CA ALA A 458 33.21 16.44 0.99
C ALA A 458 32.34 17.68 1.32
N VAL A 459 31.07 17.57 0.93
CA VAL A 459 29.97 18.46 1.33
C VAL A 459 29.05 17.68 2.27
N ASP A 460 28.92 18.17 3.50
CA ASP A 460 28.05 17.68 4.56
C ASP A 460 26.57 17.99 4.28
N PHE A 461 25.70 17.03 4.58
CA PHE A 461 24.25 17.19 4.61
C PHE A 461 23.80 17.65 6.01
N LEU A 462 23.32 18.90 6.10
CA LEU A 462 22.69 19.44 7.31
C LEU A 462 21.18 19.14 7.33
N THR A 463 20.76 18.49 8.41
CA THR A 463 19.38 18.26 8.86
C THR A 463 18.70 19.55 9.33
N LEU A 464 17.50 19.84 8.82
CA LEU A 464 16.60 20.88 9.34
C LEU A 464 15.62 20.28 10.37
N LYS A 465 15.69 20.78 11.60
CA LYS A 465 14.65 20.70 12.63
C LYS A 465 13.85 22.01 12.58
N GLU A 466 12.53 21.94 12.52
CA GLU A 466 11.67 23.10 12.79
C GLU A 466 10.74 22.81 13.98
N ASN A 467 10.96 23.58 15.05
CA ASN A 467 10.01 23.85 16.12
C ASN A 467 9.50 25.28 15.89
N GLY A 468 8.18 25.47 15.85
CA GLY A 468 7.57 26.80 15.80
C GLY A 468 6.21 26.80 16.48
N LYS A 469 6.19 27.23 17.74
CA LYS A 469 4.98 27.65 18.48
C LYS A 469 4.48 28.97 17.89
N LEU A 470 3.17 29.12 17.74
CA LEU A 470 2.52 30.44 17.64
C LEU A 470 1.23 30.41 18.48
N ASN A 471 1.24 31.22 19.53
CA ASN A 471 0.06 31.68 20.26
C ASN A 471 -0.75 32.61 19.36
N HIS A 472 -2.08 32.63 19.51
CA HIS A 472 -2.83 33.89 19.51
C HIS A 472 -4.14 33.74 20.30
N GLU A 473 -4.30 34.64 21.26
CA GLU A 473 -5.55 35.01 21.94
C GLU A 473 -6.42 35.87 21.00
N ASN A 474 -7.70 35.50 20.90
CA ASN A 474 -8.94 36.30 21.01
C ASN A 474 -10.08 35.64 20.23
#